data_AF-A0A853F3G5-F1
#
_entry.id   AF-A0A853F3G5-F1
#
_cell.length_a   1.000
_cell.length_b   1.000
_cell.length_c   1.000
_cell.angle_alpha   90.00
_cell.angle_beta   90.00
_cell.angle_gamma   90.00
#
_symmetry.space_group_name_H-M   'P 1'
#
loop_
_entity.id
_entity.type
_entity.pdbx_description
1 polymer ?
#
loop_
_entity_poly.entity_id
_entity_poly.type
_entity_poly.pdbx_seq_one_letter_code
_entity_poly.pdbx_strand_id
1 'polypeptide(L)'
;MTDDLAASIATAITQAFGSLASSILKSNDLKMEAEFERERAVTELAETREEMKRIAREAEAFKQRQKVVFLSNGVTISGSALLTLQETEDRAVEEIENLKQSGLSRQMLSRYRIQQLRNRGKAKLLGGVGQAGASIFKATLESRNQDRGGVYGPPIQAKSLND
;
A
#
# COMPACT_ATOMS: atom_id res chain seq x y z
N MET A 1 -18.01 27.93 -37.42
CA MET A 1 -16.71 27.26 -37.21
C MET A 1 -16.10 27.51 -35.83
N THR A 2 -16.37 28.65 -35.17
CA THR A 2 -15.92 28.90 -33.78
C THR A 2 -16.64 28.07 -32.71
N ASP A 3 -17.89 27.67 -32.96
CA ASP A 3 -18.72 26.97 -31.96
C ASP A 3 -18.31 25.50 -31.77
N ASP A 4 -17.87 24.80 -32.83
CA ASP A 4 -17.33 23.43 -32.73
C ASP A 4 -15.97 23.37 -32.02
N LEU A 5 -15.19 24.44 -32.14
CA LEU A 5 -13.92 24.60 -31.43
C LEU A 5 -14.18 24.76 -29.92
N ALA A 6 -15.12 25.63 -29.56
CA ALA A 6 -15.52 25.82 -28.17
C ALA A 6 -16.13 24.54 -27.58
N ALA A 7 -16.94 23.80 -28.35
CA ALA A 7 -17.55 22.56 -27.90
C ALA A 7 -16.53 21.42 -27.71
N SER A 8 -15.55 21.25 -28.60
CA SER A 8 -14.51 20.22 -28.47
C SER A 8 -13.54 20.51 -27.33
N ILE A 9 -13.13 21.77 -27.15
CA ILE A 9 -12.31 22.21 -26.02
C ILE A 9 -13.08 22.06 -24.70
N ALA A 10 -14.36 22.46 -24.65
CA ALA A 10 -15.20 22.28 -23.46
C ALA A 10 -15.39 20.80 -23.10
N THR A 11 -15.54 19.93 -24.09
CA THR A 11 -15.66 18.48 -23.88
C THR A 11 -14.34 17.88 -23.36
N ALA A 12 -13.21 18.27 -23.93
CA ALA A 12 -11.88 17.83 -23.50
C ALA A 12 -11.55 18.32 -22.07
N ILE A 13 -11.89 19.57 -21.74
CA ILE A 13 -11.76 20.14 -20.40
C ILE A 13 -12.66 19.37 -19.41
N THR A 14 -13.93 19.14 -19.74
CA THR A 14 -14.86 18.41 -18.85
C THR A 14 -14.38 16.98 -18.57
N GLN A 15 -13.88 16.27 -19.58
CA GLN A 15 -13.31 14.93 -19.43
C GLN A 15 -12.01 14.96 -18.61
N ALA A 16 -11.14 15.94 -18.83
CA ALA A 16 -9.91 16.13 -18.05
C ALA A 16 -10.24 16.40 -16.56
N PHE A 17 -11.20 17.27 -16.27
CA PHE A 17 -11.64 17.55 -14.90
C PHE A 17 -12.26 16.33 -14.21
N GLY A 18 -13.09 15.54 -14.91
CA GLY A 18 -13.64 14.29 -14.38
C GLY A 18 -12.54 13.26 -14.04
N SER A 19 -11.52 13.13 -14.89
CA SER A 19 -10.37 12.23 -14.64
C SER A 19 -9.49 12.69 -13.47
N LEU A 20 -9.36 14.00 -13.28
CA LEU A 20 -8.57 14.60 -12.21
C LEU A 20 -9.29 14.45 -10.85
N ALA A 21 -10.60 14.71 -10.81
CA ALA A 21 -11.43 14.50 -9.62
C ALA A 21 -11.42 13.02 -9.18
N SER A 22 -11.58 12.07 -10.11
CA SER A 22 -11.47 10.64 -9.81
C SER A 22 -10.10 10.26 -9.25
N SER A 23 -9.04 10.84 -9.80
CA SER A 23 -7.66 10.60 -9.36
C SER A 23 -7.37 11.16 -7.96
N ILE A 24 -7.92 12.33 -7.61
CA ILE A 24 -7.82 12.92 -6.27
C ILE A 24 -8.53 12.05 -5.24
N LEU A 25 -9.76 11.62 -5.52
CA LEU A 25 -10.53 10.73 -4.63
C LEU A 25 -9.77 9.42 -4.40
N LYS A 26 -9.34 8.74 -5.47
CA LYS A 26 -8.55 7.50 -5.38
C LYS A 26 -7.22 7.69 -4.64
N SER A 27 -6.60 8.86 -4.72
CA SER A 27 -5.38 9.13 -3.96
C SER A 27 -5.66 9.33 -2.48
N ASN A 28 -6.79 9.91 -2.11
CA ASN A 28 -7.19 10.07 -0.71
C ASN A 28 -7.54 8.71 -0.10
N ASP A 29 -8.27 7.86 -0.83
CA ASP A 29 -8.57 6.49 -0.37
C ASP A 29 -7.29 5.70 -0.06
N LEU A 30 -6.30 5.76 -0.95
CA LEU A 30 -5.00 5.09 -0.76
C LEU A 30 -4.19 5.68 0.41
N LYS A 31 -4.38 6.96 0.75
CA LYS A 31 -3.76 7.57 1.94
C LYS A 31 -4.43 7.06 3.21
N MET A 32 -5.76 7.02 3.24
CA MET A 32 -6.50 6.48 4.38
C MET A 32 -6.17 5.00 4.61
N GLU A 33 -6.09 4.20 3.54
CA GLU A 33 -5.69 2.79 3.63
C GLU A 33 -4.26 2.64 4.19
N ALA A 34 -3.35 3.54 3.81
CA ALA A 34 -1.99 3.57 4.35
C ALA A 34 -1.94 4.00 5.82
N GLU A 35 -2.85 4.85 6.29
CA GLU A 35 -2.98 5.23 7.70
C GLU A 35 -3.57 4.10 8.53
N PHE A 36 -4.64 3.46 8.03
CA PHE A 36 -5.22 2.28 8.66
C PHE A 36 -4.20 1.15 8.81
N GLU A 37 -3.41 0.86 7.77
CA GLU A 37 -2.35 -0.16 7.83
C GLU A 37 -1.25 0.23 8.83
N ARG A 38 -0.98 1.53 9.00
CA ARG A 38 -0.04 2.03 10.01
C ARG A 38 -0.55 1.80 11.42
N GLU A 39 -1.81 2.13 11.69
CA GLU A 39 -2.43 1.90 12.99
C GLU A 39 -2.46 0.41 13.32
N ARG A 40 -2.88 -0.42 12.36
CA ARG A 40 -2.84 -1.87 12.49
C ARG A 40 -1.45 -2.40 12.84
N ALA A 41 -0.41 -1.93 12.15
CA ALA A 41 0.97 -2.33 12.44
C ALA A 41 1.45 -1.89 13.84
N VAL A 42 0.96 -0.77 14.35
CA VAL A 42 1.26 -0.32 15.72
C VAL A 42 0.55 -1.21 16.75
N THR A 43 -0.72 -1.52 16.52
CA THR A 43 -1.51 -2.40 17.39
C THR A 43 -0.94 -3.81 17.43
N GLU A 44 -0.65 -4.42 16.28
CA GLU A 44 -0.06 -5.77 16.21
C GLU A 44 1.29 -5.85 16.96
N LEU A 45 2.08 -4.79 16.90
CA LEU A 45 3.35 -4.71 17.62
C LEU A 45 3.15 -4.55 19.13
N ALA A 46 2.12 -3.80 19.55
CA ALA A 46 1.73 -3.68 20.95
C ALA A 46 1.23 -5.03 21.50
N GLU A 47 0.37 -5.72 20.77
CA GLU A 47 -0.13 -7.07 21.10
C GLU A 47 1.02 -8.07 21.22
N THR A 48 1.96 -8.06 20.26
CA THR A 48 3.16 -8.92 20.31
C THR A 48 4.00 -8.64 21.57
N ARG A 49 4.13 -7.36 21.96
CA ARG A 49 4.86 -6.99 23.20
C ARG A 49 4.15 -7.44 24.46
N GLU A 50 2.83 -7.34 24.49
CA GLU A 50 2.03 -7.83 25.62
C GLU A 50 2.14 -9.35 25.74
N GLU A 51 2.07 -10.05 24.61
CA GLU A 51 2.20 -11.50 24.54
C GLU A 51 3.56 -11.99 25.02
N MET A 52 4.66 -11.35 24.60
CA MET A 52 6.01 -11.65 25.11
C MET A 52 6.08 -11.50 26.64
N LYS A 53 5.45 -10.46 27.21
CA LYS A 53 5.38 -10.27 28.67
C LYS A 53 4.53 -11.32 29.36
N ARG A 54 3.45 -11.78 28.72
CA ARG A 54 2.60 -12.86 29.23
C ARG A 54 3.41 -14.16 29.32
N ILE A 55 4.08 -14.55 28.25
CA ILE A 55 4.92 -15.76 28.20
C ILE A 55 6.05 -15.69 29.23
N ALA A 56 6.73 -14.55 29.36
CA ALA A 56 7.76 -14.38 30.37
C ALA A 56 7.24 -14.59 31.80
N ARG A 57 6.05 -14.08 32.13
CA ARG A 57 5.41 -14.27 33.44
C ARG A 57 5.00 -15.73 33.66
N GLU A 58 4.47 -16.39 32.62
CA GLU A 58 4.04 -17.79 32.69
C GLU A 58 5.22 -18.75 32.86
N ALA A 59 6.31 -18.51 32.14
CA ALA A 59 7.55 -19.26 32.25
C ALA A 59 8.14 -19.16 33.66
N GLU A 60 8.21 -17.94 34.22
CA GLU A 60 8.71 -17.73 35.59
C GLU A 60 7.80 -18.42 36.62
N ALA A 61 6.47 -18.27 36.51
CA ALA A 61 5.53 -18.94 37.40
C ALA A 61 5.63 -20.47 37.30
N PHE A 62 5.84 -21.00 36.09
CA PHE A 62 6.01 -22.44 35.87
C PHE A 62 7.33 -22.95 36.45
N LYS A 63 8.43 -22.23 36.24
CA LYS A 63 9.74 -22.50 36.86
C LYS A 63 9.65 -22.51 38.39
N GLN A 64 8.94 -21.55 38.99
CA GLN A 64 8.70 -21.51 40.44
C GLN A 64 7.89 -22.72 40.91
N ARG A 65 6.82 -23.12 40.20
CA ARG A 65 6.06 -24.33 40.51
C ARG A 65 6.92 -25.58 40.43
N GLN A 66 7.74 -25.73 39.40
CA GLN A 66 8.68 -26.85 39.26
C GLN A 66 9.67 -26.90 40.43
N LYS A 67 10.24 -25.76 40.84
CA LYS A 67 11.12 -25.67 42.02
C LYS A 67 10.43 -26.19 43.28
N VAL A 68 9.19 -25.75 43.54
CA VAL A 68 8.41 -26.20 44.71
C VAL A 68 8.17 -27.71 44.67
N VAL A 69 7.84 -28.27 43.49
CA VAL A 69 7.63 -29.71 43.32
C VAL A 69 8.90 -30.53 43.57
N PHE A 70 10.07 -30.07 43.09
CA PHE A 70 11.34 -30.74 43.38
C PHE A 70 11.64 -30.73 44.88
N LEU A 71 11.44 -29.59 45.54
CA LEU A 71 11.62 -29.46 46.99
C LEU A 71 10.66 -30.35 47.77
N SER A 72 9.38 -30.45 47.38
CA SER A 72 8.40 -31.29 48.06
C SER A 72 8.69 -32.78 47.93
N ASN A 73 9.34 -33.19 46.84
CA ASN A 73 9.74 -34.58 46.61
C ASN A 73 11.07 -34.96 47.28
N GLY A 74 11.65 -34.06 48.10
CA GLY A 74 12.95 -34.28 48.74
C GLY A 74 14.12 -34.31 47.76
N VAL A 75 13.93 -33.84 46.53
CA VAL A 75 15.00 -33.75 45.52
C VAL A 75 15.77 -32.46 45.79
N THR A 76 17.02 -32.59 46.24
CA THR A 76 17.94 -31.46 46.31
C THR A 76 18.07 -30.84 44.92
N ILE A 77 17.76 -29.55 44.78
CA ILE A 77 17.88 -28.81 43.52
C ILE A 77 19.37 -28.76 43.13
N SER A 78 19.80 -29.79 42.42
CA SER A 78 21.17 -30.00 42.01
C SER A 78 21.19 -30.95 40.81
N GLY A 79 22.21 -30.86 39.96
CA GLY A 79 22.34 -31.71 38.78
C GLY A 79 21.14 -31.62 37.83
N SER A 80 20.43 -32.73 37.65
CA SER A 80 19.35 -32.89 36.66
C SER A 80 18.15 -31.96 36.88
N ALA A 81 17.74 -31.72 38.13
CA ALA A 81 16.63 -30.81 38.42
C ALA A 81 16.95 -29.36 38.04
N LEU A 82 18.21 -28.94 38.22
CA LEU A 82 18.66 -27.60 37.80
C LEU A 82 18.70 -27.49 36.27
N LEU A 83 19.14 -28.55 35.58
CA LEU A 83 19.14 -28.61 34.12
C LEU A 83 17.72 -28.48 33.55
N THR A 84 16.71 -29.14 34.13
CA THR A 84 15.32 -29.02 33.65
C THR A 84 14.75 -27.60 33.86
N LEU A 85 15.09 -26.94 34.97
CA LEU A 85 14.69 -25.56 35.23
C LEU A 85 15.34 -24.59 34.23
N GLN A 86 16.62 -24.83 33.90
CA GLN A 86 17.34 -24.03 32.94
C GLN A 86 16.83 -24.26 31.51
N GLU A 87 16.60 -25.51 31.10
CA GLU A 87 16.01 -25.84 29.81
C GLU A 87 14.62 -25.18 29.63
N THR A 88 13.82 -25.11 30.70
CA THR A 88 12.52 -24.42 30.68
C THR A 88 12.67 -22.92 30.44
N GLU A 89 13.69 -22.30 31.05
CA GLU A 89 14.02 -20.88 30.83
C GLU A 89 14.53 -20.63 29.41
N ASP A 90 15.43 -21.48 28.91
CA ASP A 90 15.99 -21.38 27.56
C ASP A 90 14.90 -21.49 26.50
N ARG A 91 13.96 -22.44 26.65
CA ARG A 91 12.80 -22.58 25.76
C ARG A 91 11.90 -21.34 25.76
N ALA A 92 11.66 -20.73 26.92
CA ALA A 92 10.87 -19.52 27.02
C ALA A 92 11.57 -18.32 26.35
N VAL A 93 12.89 -18.21 26.49
CA VAL A 93 13.70 -17.19 25.81
C VAL A 93 13.64 -17.37 24.29
N GLU A 94 13.78 -18.61 23.81
CA GLU A 94 13.68 -18.94 22.39
C GLU A 94 12.30 -18.57 21.82
N GLU A 95 11.22 -18.90 22.52
CA GLU A 95 9.85 -18.55 22.12
C GLU A 95 9.64 -17.03 22.04
N ILE A 96 10.12 -16.28 23.04
CA ILE A 96 10.07 -14.82 23.05
C ILE A 96 10.87 -14.23 21.88
N GLU A 97 12.06 -14.74 21.59
CA GLU A 97 12.87 -14.25 20.47
C GLU A 97 12.21 -14.55 19.11
N ASN A 98 11.60 -15.74 18.96
CA ASN A 98 10.82 -16.08 17.76
C ASN A 98 9.64 -15.13 17.56
N LEU A 99 8.90 -14.81 18.63
CA LEU A 99 7.81 -13.82 18.59
C LEU A 99 8.32 -12.43 18.23
N LYS A 100 9.44 -12.02 18.81
CA LYS A 100 10.08 -10.73 18.51
C LYS A 100 10.48 -10.64 17.04
N GLN A 101 11.15 -11.66 16.50
CA GLN A 101 11.54 -11.70 15.09
C GLN A 101 10.33 -11.70 14.15
N SER A 102 9.28 -12.46 14.49
CA SER A 102 8.02 -12.46 13.76
C SER A 102 7.36 -11.08 13.76
N GLY A 103 7.27 -10.43 14.93
CA GLY A 103 6.72 -9.09 15.08
C GLY A 103 7.50 -8.03 14.29
N LEU A 104 8.83 -8.09 14.30
CA LEU A 104 9.68 -7.20 13.49
C LEU A 104 9.46 -7.43 12.00
N SER A 105 9.38 -8.69 11.56
CA SER A 105 9.15 -9.05 10.15
C SER A 105 7.80 -8.52 9.65
N ARG A 106 6.73 -8.67 10.45
CA ARG A 106 5.40 -8.10 10.16
C ARG A 106 5.45 -6.58 10.06
N GLN A 107 6.12 -5.92 11.02
CA GLN A 107 6.28 -4.47 10.99
C GLN A 107 6.99 -3.99 9.71
N MET A 108 8.06 -4.69 9.30
CA MET A 108 8.75 -4.36 8.04
C MET A 108 7.83 -4.52 6.84
N LEU A 109 7.07 -5.63 6.76
CA LEU A 109 6.10 -5.86 5.70
C LEU A 109 5.05 -4.74 5.62
N SER A 110 4.48 -4.35 6.76
CA SER A 110 3.52 -3.24 6.82
C SER A 110 4.16 -1.93 6.36
N ARG A 111 5.41 -1.62 6.76
CA ARG A 111 6.13 -0.42 6.27
C ARG A 111 6.28 -0.44 4.76
N TYR A 112 6.68 -1.57 4.17
CA TYR A 112 6.77 -1.72 2.72
C TYR A 112 5.41 -1.50 2.05
N ARG A 113 4.33 -2.08 2.60
CA ARG A 113 2.97 -1.93 2.07
C ARG A 113 2.49 -0.48 2.13
N ILE A 114 2.69 0.21 3.26
CA ILE A 114 2.40 1.64 3.43
C ILE A 114 3.14 2.47 2.38
N GLN A 115 4.43 2.19 2.16
CA GLN A 115 5.22 2.89 1.16
C GLN A 115 4.70 2.62 -0.26
N GLN A 116 4.32 1.38 -0.58
CA GLN A 116 3.70 1.05 -1.86
C GLN A 116 2.37 1.77 -2.07
N LEU A 117 1.49 1.81 -1.06
CA LEU A 117 0.21 2.52 -1.12
C LEU A 117 0.42 4.02 -1.37
N ARG A 118 1.36 4.64 -0.65
CA ARG A 118 1.73 6.05 -0.86
C ARG A 118 2.28 6.29 -2.27
N ASN A 119 3.15 5.43 -2.77
CA ASN A 119 3.70 5.54 -4.12
C ASN A 119 2.63 5.35 -5.18
N ARG A 120 1.70 4.40 -5.01
CA ARG A 120 0.54 4.21 -5.89
C ARG A 120 -0.39 5.42 -5.87
N GLY A 121 -0.63 6.03 -4.70
CA GLY A 121 -1.40 7.26 -4.59
C GLY A 121 -0.78 8.41 -5.39
N LYS A 122 0.53 8.63 -5.21
CA LYS A 122 1.29 9.62 -5.98
C LYS A 122 1.29 9.33 -7.49
N ALA A 123 1.50 8.07 -7.88
CA ALA A 123 1.48 7.67 -9.28
C ALA A 123 0.10 7.87 -9.93
N LYS A 124 -1.00 7.64 -9.21
CA LYS A 124 -2.34 7.95 -9.70
C LYS A 124 -2.58 9.44 -9.87
N LEU A 125 -2.08 10.28 -8.96
CA LEU A 125 -2.15 11.74 -9.13
C LEU A 125 -1.36 12.19 -10.36
N LEU A 126 -0.12 11.71 -10.52
CA LEU A 126 0.73 12.06 -11.66
C LEU A 126 0.18 11.52 -12.98
N GLY A 127 -0.35 10.29 -12.99
CA GLY A 127 -0.99 9.69 -14.16
C GLY A 127 -2.28 10.41 -14.55
N GLY A 128 -3.09 10.82 -13.57
CA GLY A 128 -4.29 11.62 -13.80
C GLY A 128 -3.97 12.99 -14.37
N VAL A 129 -2.94 13.68 -13.85
CA VAL A 129 -2.46 14.96 -14.40
C VAL A 129 -1.85 14.78 -15.79
N GLY A 130 -1.06 13.74 -16.01
CA GLY A 130 -0.42 13.45 -17.30
C GLY A 130 -1.43 13.10 -18.40
N GLN A 131 -2.45 12.30 -18.09
CA GLN A 131 -3.53 11.98 -19.03
C GLN A 131 -4.42 13.19 -19.32
N ALA A 132 -4.75 14.00 -18.31
CA ALA A 132 -5.47 15.25 -18.48
C ALA A 132 -4.69 16.28 -19.33
N GLY A 133 -3.37 16.39 -19.12
CA GLY A 133 -2.51 17.25 -19.94
C GLY A 133 -2.38 16.75 -21.38
N ALA A 134 -2.22 15.43 -21.57
CA ALA A 134 -2.14 14.82 -22.90
C ALA A 134 -3.45 14.93 -23.67
N SER A 135 -4.61 14.81 -23.03
CA SER A 135 -5.92 14.98 -23.69
C SER A 135 -6.16 16.43 -24.12
N ILE A 136 -5.82 17.41 -23.27
CA ILE A 136 -5.89 18.83 -23.62
C ILE A 136 -4.93 19.16 -24.78
N PHE A 137 -3.69 18.67 -24.72
CA PHE A 137 -2.69 18.89 -25.77
C PHE A 137 -3.11 18.24 -27.10
N LYS A 138 -3.63 17.01 -27.07
CA LYS A 138 -4.16 16.31 -28.24
C LYS A 138 -5.35 17.04 -28.85
N ALA A 139 -6.32 17.48 -28.04
CA ALA A 139 -7.45 18.29 -28.51
C ALA A 139 -7.00 19.61 -29.16
N THR A 140 -5.96 20.25 -28.60
CA THR A 140 -5.37 21.48 -29.14
C THR A 140 -4.63 21.24 -30.47
N LEU A 141 -3.97 20.10 -30.64
CA LEU A 141 -3.29 19.71 -31.88
C LEU A 141 -4.27 19.31 -32.99
N GLU A 142 -5.33 18.56 -32.65
CA GLU A 142 -6.38 18.19 -33.60
C GLU A 142 -7.11 19.43 -34.14
N SER A 143 -7.38 20.42 -33.29
CA SER A 143 -7.88 21.75 -33.69
C SER A 143 -6.97 22.45 -34.71
N ARG A 144 -5.64 22.47 -34.48
CA ARG A 144 -4.69 23.14 -35.39
C ARG A 144 -4.56 22.47 -36.76
N ASN A 145 -4.75 21.15 -36.83
CA ASN A 145 -4.71 20.42 -38.09
C ASN A 145 -6.01 20.59 -38.90
N GLN A 146 -7.16 20.75 -38.23
CA GLN A 146 -8.43 21.07 -38.90
C GLN A 146 -8.39 22.46 -39.57
N ASP A 147 -7.78 23.46 -38.93
CA ASP A 147 -7.62 24.80 -39.52
C ASP A 147 -6.62 24.86 -40.69
N ARG A 148 -5.71 23.89 -40.79
CA ARG A 148 -4.74 23.78 -41.92
C ARG A 148 -5.19 22.85 -43.04
N GLY A 149 -6.23 22.03 -42.83
CA GLY A 149 -6.74 21.05 -43.80
C GLY A 149 -7.71 21.62 -44.86
N GLY A 150 -8.14 22.88 -44.76
CA GLY A 150 -9.12 23.49 -45.66
C GLY A 150 -8.61 23.91 -47.06
N VAL A 151 -7.36 23.62 -47.43
CA VAL A 151 -6.75 24.04 -48.72
C VAL A 151 -6.64 22.87 -49.72
N TYR A 152 -7.35 21.76 -49.50
CA TYR A 152 -7.58 20.78 -50.57
C TYR A 152 -9.02 20.91 -51.04
N GLY A 153 -9.19 21.73 -52.08
CA GLY A 153 -10.46 21.95 -52.76
C GLY A 153 -11.08 20.64 -53.28
N PRO A 154 -12.39 20.65 -53.58
CA PRO A 154 -13.09 19.46 -54.03
C PRO A 154 -12.40 18.87 -55.27
N PRO A 155 -12.32 17.53 -55.38
CA PRO A 155 -11.76 16.88 -56.56
C PRO A 155 -12.54 17.36 -57.79
N ILE A 156 -11.81 17.92 -58.76
CA ILE A 156 -12.34 18.30 -60.06
C ILE A 156 -12.99 17.05 -60.66
N GLN A 157 -14.32 17.03 -60.73
CA GLN A 157 -15.05 15.98 -61.42
C GLN A 157 -14.63 16.03 -62.90
N ALA A 158 -13.82 15.06 -63.31
CA ALA A 158 -13.46 14.86 -64.70
C ALA A 158 -14.75 14.52 -65.47
N LYS A 159 -15.25 15.52 -66.21
CA LYS A 159 -16.36 15.40 -67.14
C LYS A 159 -15.92 14.40 -68.22
N SER A 160 -16.44 13.18 -68.17
CA SER A 160 -16.22 12.18 -69.23
C SER A 160 -16.85 12.70 -70.52
N LEU A 161 -16.01 13.18 -71.43
CA LEU A 161 -16.37 13.40 -72.83
C LEU A 161 -16.47 12.03 -73.49
N ASN A 162 -17.70 11.57 -73.69
CA ASN A 162 -18.02 10.58 -74.71
C ASN A 162 -18.36 11.36 -75.99
N ASP A 163 -17.48 11.28 -76.98
CA ASP A 163 -17.78 11.27 -78.41
C ASP A 163 -16.96 10.13 -79.03
#